data_AF-A0A848X3P9-F1
#
_entry.id   AF-A0A848X3P9-F1
#
_cell.length_a   1.000
_cell.length_b   1.000
_cell.length_c   1.000
_cell.angle_alpha   90.00
_cell.angle_beta   90.00
_cell.angle_gamma   90.00
#
_symmetry.space_group_name_H-M   'P 1'
#
loop_
_entity.id
_entity.type
_entity.pdbx_description
1 polymer ?
#
loop_
_entity_poly.entity_id
_entity_poly.type
_entity_poly.pdbx_seq_one_letter_code
_entity_poly.pdbx_strand_id
1 'polypeptide(L)'
;PVAAVHLAVAPRLIPRLHVVTDDSVLARANFVSIAQSVLREGGRELALHIRAPHTSGATVYETAEELLEVANESRACLQLNDRVDVMLGLGHDEEGKRSGVHLGRRSLPAAAARGLVGRDTLMGCSTHDRAEVEKAVAGGADYVLFGHVFATPSHEDESESGVDGLAAAVRAAGDVPVIAIGGIGPLRVDEVVSAGAHGVAVLRGVWDAPAPQEAVRDYISALARPIGRRG
;
A
#
# COMPACT_ATOMS: atom_id res chain seq x y z
N PRO A 1 -26.60 32.44 -3.66
CA PRO A 1 -25.35 31.77 -3.22
C PRO A 1 -25.66 30.74 -2.13
N VAL A 2 -25.81 29.48 -2.53
CA VAL A 2 -25.99 28.37 -1.58
C VAL A 2 -24.61 28.06 -1.00
N ALA A 3 -24.45 28.28 0.31
CA ALA A 3 -23.24 27.94 1.03
C ALA A 3 -23.00 26.44 0.89
N ALA A 4 -21.90 26.06 0.24
CA ALA A 4 -21.45 24.67 0.20
C ALA A 4 -21.11 24.25 1.62
N VAL A 5 -21.99 23.47 2.23
CA VAL A 5 -21.70 22.76 3.48
C VAL A 5 -20.56 21.80 3.15
N HIS A 6 -19.35 22.12 3.59
CA HIS A 6 -18.23 21.20 3.58
C HIS A 6 -18.57 20.11 4.60
N LEU A 7 -19.32 19.10 4.16
CA LEU A 7 -19.52 17.88 4.94
C LEU A 7 -18.13 17.28 5.16
N ALA A 8 -17.69 17.25 6.41
CA ALA A 8 -16.45 16.61 6.78
C ALA A 8 -16.52 15.14 6.32
N VAL A 9 -15.70 14.80 5.32
CA VAL A 9 -15.55 13.42 4.85
C VAL A 9 -15.02 12.62 6.04
N ALA A 10 -15.70 11.52 6.41
CA ALA A 10 -15.20 10.63 7.45
C ALA A 10 -13.76 10.21 7.11
N PRO A 11 -12.84 10.12 8.10
CA PRO A 11 -11.45 9.78 7.83
C PRO A 11 -11.38 8.43 7.13
N ARG A 12 -10.70 8.39 5.97
CA ARG A 12 -10.55 7.16 5.19
C ARG A 12 -9.70 6.16 5.96
N LEU A 13 -10.17 4.92 5.99
CA LEU A 13 -9.42 3.83 6.58
C LEU A 13 -8.25 3.46 5.68
N ILE A 14 -7.02 3.72 6.14
CA ILE A 14 -5.79 3.22 5.52
C ILE A 14 -5.53 1.80 6.03
N PRO A 15 -5.50 0.78 5.14
CA PRO A 15 -5.10 -0.59 5.50
C PRO A 15 -3.74 -0.62 6.22
N ARG A 16 -3.55 -1.58 7.12
CA ARG A 16 -2.28 -1.71 7.87
C ARG A 16 -1.34 -2.74 7.26
N LEU A 17 -1.85 -3.63 6.41
CA LEU A 17 -1.06 -4.59 5.65
C LEU A 17 -1.14 -4.26 4.16
N HIS A 18 0.01 -4.00 3.55
CA HIS A 18 0.14 -3.74 2.13
C HIS A 18 0.88 -4.90 1.46
N VAL A 19 0.18 -5.70 0.65
CA VAL A 19 0.80 -6.82 -0.07
C VAL A 19 1.13 -6.35 -1.48
N VAL A 20 2.41 -6.35 -1.84
CA VAL A 20 2.92 -5.83 -3.11
C VAL A 20 3.26 -6.97 -4.04
N THR A 21 2.97 -6.84 -5.34
CA THR A 21 3.40 -7.78 -6.38
C THR A 21 4.65 -7.28 -7.13
N ASP A 22 5.20 -8.14 -7.97
CA ASP A 22 6.11 -7.77 -9.05
C ASP A 22 5.68 -8.48 -10.34
N ASP A 23 6.40 -8.26 -11.45
CA ASP A 23 6.11 -8.92 -12.74
C ASP A 23 6.13 -10.45 -12.64
N SER A 24 7.02 -11.02 -11.83
CA SER A 24 7.13 -12.48 -11.68
C SER A 24 5.94 -13.07 -10.94
N VAL A 25 5.44 -12.36 -9.91
CA VAL A 25 4.24 -12.73 -9.16
C VAL A 25 3.01 -12.65 -10.05
N LEU A 26 2.87 -11.56 -10.80
CA LEU A 26 1.71 -11.33 -11.66
C LEU A 26 1.65 -12.33 -12.83
N ALA A 27 2.80 -12.80 -13.32
CA ALA A 27 2.90 -13.79 -14.39
C ALA A 27 2.60 -15.25 -13.95
N ARG A 28 2.39 -15.53 -12.67
CA ARG A 28 2.09 -16.90 -12.19
C ARG A 28 0.72 -17.33 -12.71
N ALA A 29 0.63 -18.54 -13.26
CA ALA A 29 -0.63 -19.07 -13.81
C ALA A 29 -1.79 -19.14 -12.79
N ASN A 30 -1.46 -19.25 -11.50
CA ASN A 30 -2.41 -19.27 -10.39
C ASN A 30 -2.46 -17.94 -9.61
N PHE A 31 -1.92 -16.84 -10.15
CA PHE A 31 -1.87 -15.56 -9.45
C PHE A 31 -3.26 -15.10 -9.00
N VAL A 32 -4.24 -15.06 -9.91
CA VAL A 32 -5.57 -14.54 -9.60
C VAL A 32 -6.24 -15.33 -8.47
N SER A 33 -6.21 -16.66 -8.52
CA SER A 33 -6.85 -17.48 -7.48
C SER A 33 -6.18 -17.34 -6.11
N ILE A 34 -4.85 -17.19 -6.07
CA ILE A 34 -4.12 -16.90 -4.83
C ILE A 34 -4.44 -15.48 -4.34
N ALA A 35 -4.44 -14.48 -5.23
CA ALA A 35 -4.73 -13.09 -4.91
C ALA A 35 -6.15 -12.94 -4.34
N GLN A 36 -7.13 -13.65 -4.89
CA GLN A 36 -8.48 -13.69 -4.33
C GLN A 36 -8.50 -14.23 -2.89
N SER A 37 -7.73 -15.28 -2.62
CA SER A 37 -7.61 -15.86 -1.27
C SER A 37 -6.93 -14.88 -0.29
N VAL A 38 -5.87 -14.20 -0.74
CA VAL A 38 -5.17 -13.14 -0.01
C VAL A 38 -6.10 -11.97 0.32
N LEU A 39 -6.90 -11.51 -0.64
CA LEU A 39 -7.87 -10.42 -0.47
C LEU A 39 -8.96 -10.81 0.55
N ARG A 40 -9.53 -12.02 0.44
CA ARG A 40 -10.56 -12.51 1.37
C ARG A 40 -10.03 -12.64 2.80
N GLU A 41 -8.83 -13.17 2.98
CA GLU A 41 -8.22 -13.31 4.31
C GLU A 41 -7.89 -11.94 4.91
N GLY A 42 -7.34 -11.02 4.11
CA GLY A 42 -6.92 -9.71 4.60
C GLY A 42 -8.07 -8.74 4.87
N GLY A 43 -9.12 -8.82 4.05
CA GLY A 43 -10.28 -7.96 4.11
C GLY A 43 -9.92 -6.49 4.28
N ARG A 44 -10.62 -5.78 5.17
CA ARG A 44 -10.44 -4.34 5.40
C ARG A 44 -9.04 -3.89 5.83
N GLU A 45 -8.22 -4.80 6.35
CA GLU A 45 -6.86 -4.53 6.84
C GLU A 45 -5.82 -4.59 5.71
N LEU A 46 -6.20 -5.06 4.51
CA LEU A 46 -5.30 -5.33 3.41
C LEU A 46 -5.48 -4.37 2.22
N ALA A 47 -4.36 -3.85 1.73
CA ALA A 47 -4.21 -3.27 0.40
C ALA A 47 -3.34 -4.20 -0.47
N LEU A 48 -3.88 -4.70 -1.58
CA LEU A 48 -3.13 -5.44 -2.59
C LEU A 48 -2.64 -4.46 -3.67
N HIS A 49 -1.33 -4.30 -3.78
CA HIS A 49 -0.69 -3.48 -4.79
C HIS A 49 -0.37 -4.32 -6.03
N ILE A 50 -1.10 -4.07 -7.12
CA ILE A 50 -0.77 -4.58 -8.45
C ILE A 50 0.35 -3.70 -9.00
N ARG A 51 1.59 -4.16 -8.77
CA ARG A 51 2.83 -3.57 -9.24
C ARG A 51 3.51 -4.55 -10.18
N ALA A 52 3.66 -4.15 -11.44
CA ALA A 52 4.33 -4.94 -12.46
C ALA A 52 4.91 -3.98 -13.52
N PRO A 53 6.06 -3.34 -13.25
CA PRO A 53 6.60 -2.27 -14.08
C PRO A 53 6.93 -2.64 -15.52
N HIS A 54 7.07 -3.92 -15.83
CA HIS A 54 7.36 -4.42 -17.18
C HIS A 54 6.15 -5.05 -17.86
N THR A 55 5.01 -5.11 -17.17
CA THR A 55 3.76 -5.69 -17.67
C THR A 55 2.90 -4.65 -18.38
N SER A 56 2.20 -5.08 -19.43
CA SER A 56 1.38 -4.19 -20.26
C SER A 56 0.19 -3.60 -19.48
N GLY A 57 -0.31 -2.45 -19.94
CA GLY A 57 -1.54 -1.85 -19.43
C GLY A 57 -2.78 -2.71 -19.53
N ALA A 58 -2.96 -3.39 -20.66
CA ALA A 58 -4.09 -4.28 -20.87
C ALA A 58 -4.09 -5.38 -19.82
N THR A 59 -2.95 -6.06 -19.62
CA THR A 59 -2.82 -7.14 -18.63
C THR A 59 -3.06 -6.66 -17.20
N VAL A 60 -2.52 -5.50 -16.82
CA VAL A 60 -2.78 -4.92 -15.49
C VAL A 60 -4.25 -4.57 -15.30
N TYR A 61 -4.89 -4.00 -16.32
CA TYR A 61 -6.32 -3.68 -16.32
C TYR A 61 -7.18 -4.94 -16.17
N GLU A 62 -6.98 -5.94 -17.03
CA GLU A 62 -7.73 -7.20 -17.01
C GLU A 62 -7.59 -7.91 -15.66
N THR A 63 -6.36 -7.96 -15.12
CA THR A 63 -6.12 -8.57 -13.80
C THR A 63 -6.82 -7.79 -12.69
N ALA A 64 -6.78 -6.46 -12.73
CA ALA A 64 -7.40 -5.63 -11.70
C ALA A 64 -8.93 -5.71 -11.75
N GLU A 65 -9.50 -5.76 -12.95
CA GLU A 65 -10.94 -5.92 -13.20
C GLU A 65 -11.44 -7.25 -12.60
N GLU A 66 -10.71 -8.36 -12.84
CA GLU A 66 -11.06 -9.68 -12.30
C GLU A 66 -10.97 -9.76 -10.76
N LEU A 67 -10.09 -8.97 -10.14
CA LEU A 67 -9.92 -8.94 -8.68
C LEU A 67 -10.86 -7.95 -7.97
N LEU A 68 -11.49 -7.02 -8.71
CA LEU A 68 -12.22 -5.91 -8.14
C LEU A 68 -13.45 -6.36 -7.34
N GLU A 69 -14.18 -7.35 -7.85
CA GLU A 69 -15.36 -7.91 -7.18
C GLU A 69 -15.00 -8.47 -5.80
N VAL A 70 -13.99 -9.35 -5.74
CA VAL A 70 -13.50 -9.93 -4.47
C VAL A 70 -12.95 -8.87 -3.53
N ALA A 71 -12.23 -7.87 -4.04
CA ALA A 71 -11.72 -6.78 -3.21
C ALA A 71 -12.89 -6.01 -2.55
N ASN A 72 -13.94 -5.72 -3.30
CA ASN A 72 -15.12 -5.04 -2.77
C ASN A 72 -15.89 -5.90 -1.76
N GLU A 73 -16.14 -7.18 -2.07
CA GLU A 73 -16.83 -8.13 -1.18
C GLU A 73 -16.10 -8.28 0.17
N SER A 74 -14.78 -8.48 0.12
CA SER A 74 -13.93 -8.63 1.31
C SER A 74 -13.64 -7.30 2.00
N ARG A 75 -13.99 -6.18 1.36
CA ARG A 75 -13.59 -4.82 1.72
C ARG A 75 -12.07 -4.65 1.70
N ALA A 76 -11.30 -5.45 0.99
CA ALA A 76 -9.89 -5.16 0.75
C ALA A 76 -9.73 -3.99 -0.24
N CYS A 77 -8.53 -3.42 -0.31
CA CYS A 77 -8.22 -2.35 -1.25
C CYS A 77 -7.31 -2.84 -2.38
N LEU A 78 -7.60 -2.48 -3.62
CA LEU A 78 -6.67 -2.64 -4.75
C LEU A 78 -5.90 -1.34 -4.97
N GLN A 79 -4.59 -1.43 -5.13
CA GLN A 79 -3.71 -0.30 -5.42
C GLN A 79 -3.01 -0.56 -6.75
N LEU A 80 -3.22 0.33 -7.72
CA LEU A 80 -2.60 0.24 -9.04
C LEU A 80 -1.32 1.06 -9.01
N ASN A 81 -0.17 0.38 -8.98
CA ASN A 81 1.11 1.06 -8.89
C ASN A 81 1.49 1.68 -10.24
N ASP A 82 1.90 2.95 -10.24
CA ASP A 82 2.30 3.73 -11.41
C ASP A 82 1.22 3.92 -12.51
N ARG A 83 0.04 3.31 -12.37
CA ARG A 83 -0.99 3.20 -13.43
C ARG A 83 -2.26 3.96 -13.09
N VAL A 84 -2.14 5.29 -13.06
CA VAL A 84 -3.28 6.21 -12.92
C VAL A 84 -4.30 6.02 -14.04
N ASP A 85 -3.81 5.75 -15.26
CA ASP A 85 -4.62 5.44 -16.44
C ASP A 85 -5.49 4.20 -16.27
N VAL A 86 -4.92 3.08 -15.80
CA VAL A 86 -5.67 1.83 -15.56
C VAL A 86 -6.73 2.05 -14.49
N MET A 87 -6.34 2.70 -13.40
CA MET A 87 -7.23 2.93 -12.28
C MET A 87 -8.39 3.87 -12.66
N LEU A 88 -8.17 4.86 -13.53
CA LEU A 88 -9.24 5.66 -14.14
C LEU A 88 -10.15 4.82 -15.05
N GLY A 89 -9.57 3.90 -15.83
CA GLY A 89 -10.32 3.01 -16.71
C GLY A 89 -11.31 2.09 -15.97
N LEU A 90 -10.96 1.63 -14.76
CA LEU A 90 -11.83 0.77 -13.94
C LEU A 90 -13.07 1.50 -13.37
N GLY A 91 -13.07 2.83 -13.43
CA GLY A 91 -14.13 3.69 -12.90
C GLY A 91 -14.01 3.95 -11.39
N HIS A 92 -14.19 5.22 -10.99
CA HIS A 92 -13.97 5.73 -9.64
C HIS A 92 -15.22 5.89 -8.78
N ASP A 93 -16.40 5.94 -9.41
CA ASP A 93 -17.58 6.56 -8.81
C ASP A 93 -18.66 5.56 -8.39
N GLU A 94 -18.35 4.27 -8.33
CA GLU A 94 -19.29 3.29 -7.82
C GLU A 94 -19.11 3.14 -6.32
N GLU A 95 -20.20 3.42 -5.59
CA GLU A 95 -20.28 3.27 -4.15
C GLU A 95 -19.81 1.86 -3.74
N GLY A 96 -18.73 1.80 -2.95
CA GLY A 96 -18.13 0.53 -2.50
C GLY A 96 -16.89 0.08 -3.26
N LYS A 97 -16.50 0.71 -4.39
CA LYS A 97 -15.20 0.43 -5.02
C LYS A 97 -14.04 0.86 -4.12
N ARG A 98 -13.16 -0.08 -3.80
CA ARG A 98 -11.95 0.17 -3.00
C ARG A 98 -10.67 0.08 -3.84
N SER A 99 -10.65 0.72 -5.01
CA SER A 99 -9.42 0.87 -5.80
C SER A 99 -8.73 2.22 -5.54
N GLY A 100 -7.44 2.27 -5.78
CA GLY A 100 -6.63 3.47 -5.63
C GLY A 100 -5.32 3.37 -6.38
N VAL A 101 -4.46 4.38 -6.23
CA VAL A 101 -3.17 4.43 -6.91
C VAL A 101 -2.02 4.53 -5.92
N HIS A 102 -0.92 3.88 -6.26
CA HIS A 102 0.31 4.05 -5.52
C HIS A 102 1.43 4.53 -6.44
N LEU A 103 2.00 5.68 -6.12
CA LEU A 103 2.94 6.36 -6.98
C LEU A 103 4.39 6.00 -6.61
N GLY A 104 5.10 5.37 -7.54
CA GLY A 104 6.54 5.12 -7.44
C GLY A 104 7.38 6.18 -8.16
N ARG A 105 8.70 5.94 -8.26
CA ARG A 105 9.64 6.87 -8.92
C ARG A 105 9.32 7.18 -10.39
N ARG A 106 8.63 6.28 -11.10
CA ARG A 106 8.24 6.43 -12.51
C ARG A 106 6.86 7.05 -12.72
N SER A 107 6.15 7.34 -11.63
CA SER A 107 4.82 7.91 -11.66
C SER A 107 4.81 9.39 -12.02
N LEU A 108 3.61 9.89 -12.33
CA LEU A 108 3.33 11.32 -12.29
C LEU A 108 3.68 11.91 -10.90
N PRO A 109 4.05 13.20 -10.83
CA PRO A 109 4.15 13.90 -9.56
C PRO A 109 2.84 13.80 -8.77
N ALA A 110 2.93 13.60 -7.45
CA ALA A 110 1.77 13.38 -6.58
C ALA A 110 0.65 14.42 -6.74
N ALA A 111 1.01 15.71 -6.80
CA ALA A 111 0.03 16.78 -7.01
C ALA A 111 -0.72 16.68 -8.35
N ALA A 112 -0.03 16.27 -9.42
CA ALA A 112 -0.65 16.08 -10.73
C ALA A 112 -1.56 14.84 -10.75
N ALA A 113 -1.10 13.73 -10.17
CA ALA A 113 -1.91 12.52 -10.00
C ALA A 113 -3.17 12.81 -9.18
N ARG A 114 -3.04 13.53 -8.06
CA ARG A 114 -4.18 13.97 -7.23
C ARG A 114 -5.19 14.80 -8.02
N GLY A 115 -4.72 15.65 -8.92
CA GLY A 115 -5.58 16.43 -9.81
C GLY A 115 -6.41 15.58 -10.78
N LEU A 116 -5.89 14.42 -11.19
CA LEU A 116 -6.58 13.48 -12.09
C LEU A 116 -7.57 12.57 -11.36
N VAL A 117 -7.14 12.02 -10.22
CA VAL A 117 -7.94 11.03 -9.48
C VAL A 117 -8.93 11.68 -8.50
N GLY A 118 -8.79 13.00 -8.26
CA GLY A 118 -9.64 13.71 -7.33
C GLY A 118 -9.32 13.37 -5.88
N ARG A 119 -10.10 13.92 -4.95
CA ARG A 119 -9.87 13.71 -3.52
C ARG A 119 -10.37 12.35 -3.06
N ASP A 120 -11.26 11.68 -3.78
CA ASP A 120 -11.96 10.45 -3.35
C ASP A 120 -11.23 9.13 -3.57
N THR A 121 -10.27 9.12 -4.46
CA THR A 121 -9.36 7.98 -4.64
C THR A 121 -8.31 7.93 -3.55
N LEU A 122 -8.06 6.73 -3.01
CA LEU A 122 -6.93 6.49 -2.11
C LEU A 122 -5.62 6.56 -2.91
N MET A 123 -4.70 7.45 -2.51
CA MET A 123 -3.41 7.65 -3.17
C MET A 123 -2.24 7.50 -2.20
N GLY A 124 -1.34 6.54 -2.46
CA GLY A 124 -0.07 6.40 -1.74
C GLY A 124 1.12 6.86 -2.56
N CYS A 125 2.26 7.09 -1.89
CA CYS A 125 3.54 7.37 -2.55
C CYS A 125 4.68 6.55 -1.93
N SER A 126 5.59 6.06 -2.77
CA SER A 126 6.85 5.46 -2.30
C SER A 126 7.85 6.57 -1.94
N THR A 127 8.55 6.42 -0.82
CA THR A 127 9.48 7.40 -0.26
C THR A 127 10.67 6.69 0.37
N HIS A 128 11.84 7.30 0.30
CA HIS A 128 13.10 6.70 0.78
C HIS A 128 13.90 7.65 1.68
N ASP A 129 13.50 8.92 1.76
CA ASP A 129 14.10 9.89 2.65
C ASP A 129 13.06 10.92 3.13
N ARG A 130 13.48 11.76 4.07
CA ARG A 130 12.65 12.82 4.66
C ARG A 130 12.08 13.79 3.61
N ALA A 131 12.87 14.20 2.63
CA ALA A 131 12.45 15.18 1.64
C ALA A 131 11.39 14.58 0.69
N GLU A 132 11.55 13.31 0.31
CA GLU A 132 10.55 12.56 -0.45
C GLU A 132 9.23 12.42 0.35
N VAL A 133 9.29 12.17 1.67
CA VAL A 133 8.11 12.15 2.55
C VAL A 133 7.39 13.49 2.56
N GLU A 134 8.10 14.58 2.88
CA GLU A 134 7.51 15.93 2.94
C GLU A 134 6.89 16.33 1.58
N LYS A 135 7.56 15.98 0.48
CA LYS A 135 7.05 16.22 -0.89
C LYS A 135 5.80 15.41 -1.19
N ALA A 136 5.74 14.14 -0.78
CA ALA A 136 4.56 13.29 -0.98
C ALA A 136 3.34 13.82 -0.19
N VAL A 137 3.55 14.21 1.07
CA VAL A 137 2.52 14.82 1.92
C VAL A 137 2.01 16.12 1.31
N ALA A 138 2.90 17.02 0.92
CA ALA A 138 2.52 18.27 0.25
C ALA A 138 1.79 18.04 -1.10
N GLY A 139 2.09 16.92 -1.77
CA GLY A 139 1.42 16.47 -2.98
C GLY A 139 0.04 15.84 -2.76
N GLY A 140 -0.41 15.69 -1.51
CA GLY A 140 -1.73 15.17 -1.16
C GLY A 140 -1.79 13.64 -1.08
N ALA A 141 -0.68 12.97 -0.78
CA ALA A 141 -0.69 11.55 -0.47
C ALA A 141 -1.50 11.26 0.81
N ASP A 142 -2.33 10.20 0.77
CA ASP A 142 -3.12 9.75 1.92
C ASP A 142 -2.31 8.83 2.85
N TYR A 143 -1.25 8.22 2.33
CA TYR A 143 -0.25 7.44 3.07
C TYR A 143 1.07 7.42 2.28
N VAL A 144 2.16 7.05 2.96
CA VAL A 144 3.45 6.82 2.29
C VAL A 144 3.97 5.42 2.59
N LEU A 145 4.56 4.76 1.60
CA LEU A 145 5.42 3.59 1.82
C LEU A 145 6.85 4.11 2.03
N PHE A 146 7.46 3.79 3.17
CA PHE A 146 8.82 4.21 3.50
C PHE A 146 9.75 2.99 3.62
N GLY A 147 10.85 3.00 2.86
CA GLY A 147 11.83 1.92 2.91
C GLY A 147 13.05 2.15 2.00
N HIS A 148 14.03 1.24 2.02
CA HIS A 148 14.01 -0.03 2.75
C HIS A 148 14.43 0.13 4.22
N VAL A 149 13.62 -0.39 5.15
CA VAL A 149 13.89 -0.31 6.59
C VAL A 149 14.99 -1.28 7.02
N PHE A 150 14.93 -2.51 6.53
CA PHE A 150 15.96 -3.52 6.74
C PHE A 150 16.52 -4.03 5.41
N ALA A 151 17.69 -4.65 5.45
CA ALA A 151 18.36 -5.25 4.32
C ALA A 151 17.44 -6.25 3.62
N THR A 152 17.42 -6.17 2.28
CA THR A 152 16.67 -7.10 1.46
C THR A 152 17.47 -7.52 0.24
N PRO A 153 17.36 -8.78 -0.18
CA PRO A 153 17.83 -9.22 -1.50
C PRO A 153 17.34 -8.39 -2.70
N SER A 154 16.27 -7.62 -2.55
CA SER A 154 15.76 -6.76 -3.61
C SER A 154 16.53 -5.44 -3.74
N HIS A 155 17.37 -5.10 -2.75
CA HIS A 155 18.12 -3.85 -2.62
C HIS A 155 19.47 -4.10 -1.94
N GLU A 156 20.26 -5.05 -2.47
CA GLU A 156 21.55 -5.46 -1.87
C GLU A 156 22.61 -4.36 -1.88
N ASP A 157 22.49 -3.40 -2.81
CA ASP A 157 23.44 -2.29 -2.98
C ASP A 157 22.98 -0.97 -2.34
N GLU A 158 21.82 -0.94 -1.68
CA GLU A 158 21.27 0.27 -1.05
C GLU A 158 21.43 0.23 0.48
N SER A 159 21.78 1.37 1.08
CA SER A 159 21.86 1.49 2.54
C SER A 159 20.45 1.41 3.15
N GLU A 160 20.26 0.51 4.11
CA GLU A 160 19.01 0.44 4.87
C GLU A 160 18.83 1.69 5.74
N SER A 161 17.59 2.14 5.88
CA SER A 161 17.26 3.30 6.73
C SER A 161 17.26 2.95 8.23
N GLY A 162 17.06 1.67 8.55
CA GLY A 162 16.86 1.22 9.93
C GLY A 162 15.60 1.79 10.57
N VAL A 163 15.40 1.40 11.83
CA VAL A 163 14.27 1.84 12.66
C VAL A 163 14.34 3.34 12.95
N ASP A 164 15.54 3.90 13.11
CA ASP A 164 15.73 5.33 13.35
C ASP A 164 15.34 6.18 12.13
N GLY A 165 15.69 5.72 10.93
CA GLY A 165 15.27 6.36 9.68
C GLY A 165 13.75 6.30 9.50
N LEU A 166 13.14 5.15 9.81
CA LEU A 166 11.68 5.02 9.84
C LEU A 166 11.03 6.00 10.83
N ALA A 167 11.54 6.10 12.06
CA ALA A 167 11.02 7.05 13.04
C ALA A 167 11.18 8.51 12.58
N ALA A 168 12.25 8.84 11.86
CA ALA A 168 12.44 10.15 11.26
C ALA A 168 11.42 10.43 10.14
N ALA A 169 11.13 9.43 9.30
CA ALA A 169 10.10 9.51 8.27
C ALA A 169 8.71 9.71 8.87
N VAL A 170 8.35 8.99 9.94
CA VAL A 170 7.09 9.17 10.69
C VAL A 170 6.96 10.60 11.18
N ARG A 171 8.03 11.16 11.79
CA ARG A 171 8.01 12.57 12.24
C ARG A 171 7.83 13.56 11.08
N ALA A 172 8.42 13.27 9.92
CA ALA A 172 8.29 14.12 8.74
C ALA A 172 6.90 14.03 8.09
N ALA A 173 6.23 12.88 8.19
CA ALA A 173 4.91 12.66 7.62
C ALA A 173 3.78 13.35 8.42
N GLY A 174 4.02 13.64 9.71
CA GLY A 174 3.01 14.24 10.59
C GLY A 174 1.83 13.30 10.78
N ASP A 175 0.63 13.75 10.39
CA ASP A 175 -0.61 12.96 10.51
C ASP A 175 -0.78 11.94 9.37
N VAL A 176 0.04 12.00 8.32
CA VAL A 176 -0.05 11.06 7.19
C VAL A 176 0.54 9.69 7.59
N PRO A 177 -0.24 8.60 7.53
CA PRO A 177 0.24 7.27 7.89
C PRO A 177 1.47 6.82 7.09
N VAL A 178 2.49 6.36 7.81
CA VAL A 178 3.68 5.73 7.23
C VAL A 178 3.55 4.21 7.31
N ILE A 179 3.70 3.55 6.17
CA ILE A 179 3.73 2.09 6.05
C ILE A 179 5.18 1.68 5.79
N ALA A 180 5.76 0.89 6.68
CA ALA A 180 7.15 0.47 6.57
C ALA A 180 7.31 -0.64 5.52
N ILE A 181 8.33 -0.58 4.66
CA ILE A 181 8.65 -1.62 3.69
C ILE A 181 10.14 -1.99 3.72
N GLY A 182 10.45 -3.26 3.43
CA GLY A 182 11.83 -3.75 3.26
C GLY A 182 12.29 -4.64 4.41
N GLY A 183 12.30 -5.96 4.16
CA GLY A 183 12.89 -6.95 5.07
C GLY A 183 12.09 -7.21 6.34
N ILE A 184 10.78 -6.92 6.29
CA ILE A 184 9.86 -7.01 7.43
C ILE A 184 9.10 -8.33 7.34
N GLY A 185 9.42 -9.25 8.26
CA GLY A 185 8.62 -10.45 8.54
C GLY A 185 7.68 -10.23 9.73
N PRO A 186 6.77 -11.17 10.04
CA PRO A 186 5.81 -11.03 11.15
C PRO A 186 6.48 -10.78 12.51
N LEU A 187 7.68 -11.34 12.72
CA LEU A 187 8.47 -11.16 13.96
C LEU A 187 9.07 -9.75 14.13
N ARG A 188 9.19 -8.97 13.04
CA ARG A 188 9.72 -7.58 13.07
C ARG A 188 8.62 -6.52 13.03
N VAL A 189 7.35 -6.92 12.95
CA VAL A 189 6.22 -5.97 12.93
C VAL A 189 6.19 -5.11 14.20
N ASP A 190 6.38 -5.74 15.37
CA ASP A 190 6.35 -5.01 16.65
C ASP A 190 7.43 -3.92 16.70
N GLU A 191 8.60 -4.16 16.09
CA GLU A 191 9.72 -3.22 16.04
C GLU A 191 9.39 -1.98 15.20
N VAL A 192 8.86 -2.16 13.99
CA VAL A 192 8.54 -1.05 13.08
C VAL A 192 7.31 -0.27 13.54
N VAL A 193 6.30 -0.95 14.11
CA VAL A 193 5.13 -0.28 14.68
C VAL A 193 5.52 0.51 15.93
N SER A 194 6.44 -0.01 16.77
CA SER A 194 6.98 0.74 17.92
C SER A 194 7.72 2.01 17.51
N ALA A 195 8.25 2.06 16.29
CA ALA A 195 8.89 3.25 15.72
C ALA A 195 7.89 4.28 15.16
N GLY A 196 6.60 3.96 15.20
CA GLY A 196 5.50 4.85 14.79
C GLY A 196 4.92 4.54 13.41
N ALA A 197 5.34 3.45 12.75
CA ALA A 197 4.68 3.03 11.52
C ALA A 197 3.22 2.62 11.78
N HIS A 198 2.31 3.06 10.91
CA HIS A 198 0.90 2.66 10.93
C HIS A 198 0.72 1.19 10.56
N GLY A 199 1.57 0.70 9.65
CA GLY A 199 1.47 -0.62 9.06
C GLY A 199 2.74 -1.06 8.37
N VAL A 200 2.66 -2.19 7.67
CA VAL A 200 3.79 -2.79 6.94
C VAL A 200 3.40 -3.16 5.52
N ALA A 201 4.36 -3.08 4.62
CA ALA A 201 4.25 -3.57 3.26
C ALA A 201 5.22 -4.72 2.98
N VAL A 202 4.75 -5.73 2.26
CA VAL A 202 5.45 -7.00 2.04
C VAL A 202 5.23 -7.52 0.63
N LEU A 203 6.27 -8.09 0.03
CA LEU A 203 6.22 -8.79 -1.26
C LEU A 203 6.44 -10.29 -1.01
N ARG A 204 7.71 -10.69 -0.89
CA ARG A 204 8.13 -12.09 -0.74
C ARG A 204 7.58 -12.77 0.50
N GLY A 205 7.41 -12.04 1.59
CA GLY A 205 6.87 -12.56 2.84
C GLY A 205 5.45 -13.13 2.73
N VAL A 206 4.69 -12.81 1.67
CA VAL A 206 3.39 -13.40 1.37
C VAL A 206 3.47 -14.28 0.13
N TRP A 207 4.01 -13.77 -0.98
CA TRP A 207 3.96 -14.48 -2.26
C TRP A 207 4.87 -15.70 -2.34
N ASP A 208 5.95 -15.76 -1.55
CA ASP A 208 6.86 -16.90 -1.53
C ASP A 208 6.57 -17.84 -0.34
N ALA A 209 5.53 -17.54 0.45
CA ALA A 209 5.08 -18.43 1.50
C ALA A 209 4.38 -19.66 0.90
N PRO A 210 4.53 -20.86 1.49
CA PRO A 210 3.81 -22.06 1.05
C PRO A 210 2.28 -21.88 1.06
N ALA A 211 1.78 -21.06 1.98
CA ALA A 211 0.37 -20.71 2.12
C ALA A 211 0.23 -19.17 2.25
N PRO A 212 0.07 -18.43 1.14
CA PRO A 212 0.00 -16.96 1.17
C PRO A 212 -1.09 -16.39 2.07
N GLN A 213 -2.26 -17.03 2.14
CA GLN A 213 -3.33 -16.63 3.06
C GLN A 213 -2.93 -16.79 4.54
N GLU A 214 -2.19 -17.84 4.89
CA GLU A 214 -1.72 -18.02 6.27
C GLU A 214 -0.69 -16.95 6.63
N ALA A 215 0.20 -16.61 5.70
CA ALA A 215 1.15 -15.51 5.87
C ALA A 215 0.43 -14.17 6.11
N VAL A 216 -0.65 -13.87 5.35
CA VAL A 216 -1.48 -12.68 5.60
C VAL A 216 -2.04 -12.67 7.03
N ARG A 217 -2.58 -13.80 7.49
CA ARG A 217 -3.10 -13.94 8.85
C ARG A 217 -2.03 -13.68 9.91
N ASP A 218 -0.81 -14.16 9.68
CA ASP A 218 0.31 -13.93 10.59
C ASP A 218 0.69 -12.44 10.69
N TYR A 219 0.74 -11.73 9.57
CA TYR A 219 1.00 -10.28 9.57
C TYR A 219 -0.12 -9.50 10.27
N ILE A 220 -1.39 -9.81 9.98
CA ILE A 220 -2.53 -9.15 10.63
C ILE A 220 -2.52 -9.41 12.13
N SER A 221 -2.26 -10.66 12.53
CA SER A 221 -2.15 -11.03 13.94
C SER A 221 -1.02 -10.28 14.63
N ALA A 222 0.13 -10.10 13.97
CA ALA A 222 1.23 -9.31 14.49
C ALA A 222 0.87 -7.82 14.60
N LEU A 223 0.24 -7.23 13.57
CA LEU A 223 -0.20 -5.83 13.58
C LEU A 223 -1.26 -5.53 14.66
N ALA A 224 -2.08 -6.52 15.02
CA ALA A 224 -3.10 -6.40 16.05
C ALA A 224 -2.56 -6.49 17.49
N ARG A 225 -1.28 -6.86 17.68
CA ARG A 225 -0.69 -6.95 19.02
C ARG A 225 -0.66 -5.55 19.67
N PRO A 226 -1.03 -5.45 20.96
CA PRO A 226 -0.83 -4.21 21.70
C PRO A 226 0.67 -3.89 21.77
N ILE A 227 1.05 -2.67 21.40
CA ILE A 227 2.42 -2.20 21.64
C ILE A 227 2.55 -2.07 23.17
N GLY A 228 3.40 -2.89 23.77
CA GLY A 228 3.77 -2.72 25.17
C GLY A 228 4.32 -1.31 25.34
N ARG A 229 3.66 -0.47 26.16
CA ARG A 229 4.17 0.87 26.52
C ARG A 229 5.59 0.70 27.06
N ARG A 230 6.61 1.10 26.29
CA ARG A 230 7.95 1.29 26.86
C ARG A 230 7.82 2.47 27.82
N GLY A 231 7.98 2.17 29.12
CA GLY A 231 7.95 3.14 30.21
C GLY A 231 9.15 4.08 30.19
#